data_AF-A0A7V8JSL8-F1
#
_entry.id   AF-A0A7V8JSL8-F1
#
_cell.length_a   1.000
_cell.length_b   1.000
_cell.length_c   1.000
_cell.angle_alpha   90.00
_cell.angle_beta   90.00
_cell.angle_gamma   90.00
#
_symmetry.space_group_name_H-M   'P 1'
#
loop_
_entity.id
_entity.type
_entity.pdbx_description
1 polymer ?
#
loop_
_entity_poly.entity_id
_entity_poly.type
_entity_poly.pdbx_seq_one_letter_code
_entity_poly.pdbx_strand_id
1 'polypeptide(L)'
;MSTRKQLKLGAFMRPTSLHTGAWRYPGAYADANFNFRHLRTFAQTLERVKFDAFFMADHLAVLNMPVEALKRSHTVTSFEPFTLLSGARRLHRAHRPGGDRIDHV
;
A
#
# COMPACT_ATOMS: atom_id res chain seq x y z
N MET A 1 26.78 16.03 20.55
CA MET A 1 25.31 16.25 20.67
C MET A 1 24.59 14.98 20.26
N SER A 2 23.69 14.45 21.10
CA SER A 2 22.87 13.29 20.75
C SER A 2 21.77 13.71 19.77
N THR A 3 21.66 13.04 18.62
CA THR A 3 20.60 13.29 17.65
C THR A 3 19.25 12.89 18.25
N ARG A 4 18.27 13.79 18.18
CA ARG A 4 16.91 13.52 18.67
C ARG A 4 16.27 12.45 17.78
N LYS A 5 16.11 11.23 18.32
CA LYS A 5 15.51 10.11 17.59
C LYS A 5 14.05 10.41 17.28
N GLN A 6 13.66 10.21 16.01
CA GLN A 6 12.26 10.27 15.57
C GLN A 6 11.69 8.86 15.46
N LEU A 7 10.42 8.70 15.83
CA LEU A 7 9.69 7.45 15.60
C LEU A 7 9.53 7.23 14.09
N LYS A 8 9.76 6.00 13.64
CA LYS A 8 9.59 5.58 12.24
C LYS A 8 8.25 4.88 12.09
N LEU A 9 7.41 5.38 11.18
CA LEU A 9 6.05 4.88 10.97
C LEU A 9 5.99 4.06 9.68
N GLY A 10 5.73 2.76 9.83
CA GLY A 10 5.49 1.84 8.73
C GLY A 10 4.02 1.44 8.67
N ALA A 11 3.41 1.50 7.48
CA ALA A 11 2.07 0.97 7.26
C ALA A 11 2.16 -0.49 6.83
N PHE A 12 1.33 -1.36 7.40
CA PHE A 12 1.29 -2.78 7.05
C PHE A 12 0.05 -3.08 6.21
N MET A 13 0.25 -3.67 5.03
CA MET A 13 -0.79 -3.99 4.07
C MET A 13 -0.69 -5.47 3.69
N ARG A 14 -1.76 -6.23 3.90
CA ARG A 14 -1.99 -7.52 3.24
C ARG A 14 -3.33 -7.45 2.55
N PRO A 15 -3.38 -7.52 1.23
CA PRO A 15 -2.94 -6.48 0.33
C PRO A 15 -3.53 -5.10 0.66
N THR A 16 -4.74 -5.03 1.26
CA THR A 16 -5.32 -3.76 1.78
C THR A 16 -5.93 -3.88 3.18
N SER A 17 -6.19 -5.10 3.68
CA SER A 17 -6.72 -5.32 5.03
C SER A 17 -6.42 -6.72 5.55
N LEU A 18 -6.10 -6.83 6.83
CA LEU A 18 -5.92 -8.11 7.51
C LEU A 18 -7.23 -8.85 7.79
N HIS A 19 -8.35 -8.16 7.71
CA HIS A 19 -9.64 -8.69 8.13
C HIS A 19 -10.38 -9.33 6.96
N THR A 20 -10.63 -10.64 7.05
CA THR A 20 -11.28 -11.47 6.01
C THR A 20 -12.56 -10.87 5.43
N GLY A 21 -13.37 -10.22 6.28
CA GLY A 21 -14.64 -9.59 5.90
C GLY A 21 -14.60 -8.07 5.69
N ALA A 22 -13.42 -7.45 5.59
CA ALA A 22 -13.30 -5.98 5.51
C ALA A 22 -14.12 -5.37 4.35
N TRP A 23 -14.21 -6.08 3.23
CA TRP A 23 -14.95 -5.68 2.04
C TRP A 23 -16.46 -5.47 2.26
N ARG A 24 -17.03 -6.03 3.33
CA ARG A 24 -18.45 -5.93 3.67
C ARG A 24 -18.79 -4.62 4.37
N TYR A 25 -17.79 -3.89 4.87
CA TYR A 25 -18.02 -2.61 5.51
C TYR A 25 -18.48 -1.59 4.46
N PRO A 26 -19.61 -0.87 4.66
CA PRO A 26 -20.13 0.07 3.66
C PRO A 26 -19.17 1.18 3.24
N GLY A 27 -18.19 1.53 4.08
CA GLY A 27 -17.15 2.52 3.77
C GLY A 27 -15.86 1.93 3.20
N ALA A 28 -15.79 0.61 2.97
CA ALA A 28 -14.62 -0.04 2.39
C ALA A 28 -14.73 -0.12 0.86
N TYR A 29 -13.57 -0.23 0.21
CA TYR A 29 -13.50 -0.60 -1.19
C TYR A 29 -13.48 -2.13 -1.30
N ALA A 30 -14.58 -2.72 -1.79
CA ALA A 30 -14.70 -4.18 -1.88
C ALA A 30 -13.65 -4.78 -2.84
N ASP A 31 -13.25 -4.03 -3.87
CA ASP A 31 -12.30 -4.40 -4.93
C ASP A 31 -10.85 -3.95 -4.68
N ALA A 32 -10.55 -3.43 -3.49
CA ALA A 32 -9.29 -2.74 -3.20
C ALA A 32 -8.02 -3.55 -3.54
N ASN A 33 -8.06 -4.89 -3.39
CA ASN A 33 -6.89 -5.75 -3.61
C ASN A 33 -6.51 -5.92 -5.09
N PHE A 34 -7.40 -5.59 -6.02
CA PHE A 34 -7.21 -5.72 -7.46
C PHE A 34 -7.54 -4.42 -8.23
N ASN A 35 -7.78 -3.33 -7.51
CA ASN A 35 -7.96 -2.00 -8.09
C ASN A 35 -6.71 -1.13 -7.86
N PHE A 36 -5.90 -0.99 -8.92
CA PHE A 36 -4.67 -0.19 -8.86
C PHE A 36 -4.90 1.27 -8.49
N ARG A 37 -6.05 1.86 -8.86
CA ARG A 37 -6.38 3.26 -8.53
C ARG A 37 -6.52 3.43 -7.02
N HIS A 38 -7.19 2.50 -6.34
CA HIS A 38 -7.32 2.53 -4.88
C HIS A 38 -5.98 2.37 -4.18
N LEU A 39 -5.18 1.38 -4.60
CA LEU A 39 -3.84 1.15 -4.06
C LEU A 39 -2.92 2.37 -4.22
N ARG A 40 -2.98 3.04 -5.38
CA ARG A 40 -2.30 4.30 -5.61
C ARG A 40 -2.75 5.38 -4.63
N THR A 41 -4.06 5.56 -4.43
CA THR A 41 -4.59 6.55 -3.49
C THR A 41 -4.17 6.26 -2.04
N PHE A 42 -4.07 4.99 -1.64
CA PHE A 42 -3.57 4.61 -0.32
C PHE A 42 -2.09 4.96 -0.16
N ALA A 43 -1.24 4.59 -1.11
CA ALA A 43 0.17 4.93 -1.10
C ALA A 43 0.39 6.46 -1.04
N GLN A 44 -0.32 7.23 -1.87
CA GLN A 44 -0.25 8.70 -1.86
C GLN A 44 -0.74 9.30 -0.53
N THR A 45 -1.70 8.64 0.14
CA THR A 45 -2.18 9.07 1.45
C THR A 45 -1.13 8.86 2.52
N LEU A 46 -0.45 7.71 2.52
CA LEU A 46 0.65 7.40 3.43
C LEU A 46 1.82 8.38 3.25
N GLU A 47 2.18 8.71 2.00
CA GLU A 47 3.19 9.73 1.70
C GLU A 47 2.77 11.11 2.24
N ARG A 48 1.51 11.52 2.03
CA ARG A 48 0.98 12.81 2.49
C ARG A 48 1.07 12.94 4.02
N VAL A 49 0.81 11.86 4.75
CA VAL A 49 0.87 11.84 6.24
C VAL A 49 2.26 11.44 6.79
N LYS A 50 3.29 11.44 5.95
CA LYS A 50 4.71 11.26 6.34
C LYS A 50 5.06 9.88 6.93
N PHE A 51 4.36 8.83 6.50
CA PHE A 51 4.83 7.47 6.77
C PHE A 51 6.16 7.23 6.06
N ASP A 52 7.10 6.58 6.74
CA ASP A 52 8.44 6.30 6.21
C ASP A 52 8.41 5.17 5.17
N ALA A 53 7.48 4.23 5.32
CA ALA A 53 7.31 3.10 4.42
C ALA A 53 5.90 2.52 4.49
N PHE A 54 5.53 1.78 3.45
CA PHE A 54 4.49 0.76 3.56
C PHE A 54 5.10 -0.60 3.22
N PHE A 55 4.66 -1.63 3.93
CA PHE A 55 5.06 -3.00 3.72
C PHE A 55 3.85 -3.77 3.19
N MET A 56 4.01 -4.39 2.02
CA MET A 56 3.00 -5.25 1.44
C MET A 56 3.41 -6.71 1.57
N ALA A 57 2.66 -7.49 2.34
CA ALA A 57 2.88 -8.93 2.46
C ALA A 57 2.20 -9.68 1.30
N ASP A 58 2.84 -10.77 0.87
CA ASP A 58 2.40 -11.61 -0.24
C ASP A 58 2.34 -13.09 0.17
N HIS A 59 1.55 -13.86 -0.58
CA HIS A 59 1.40 -15.30 -0.44
C HIS A 59 1.41 -15.96 -1.83
N LEU A 60 2.30 -16.93 -2.04
CA LEU A 60 2.40 -17.69 -3.29
C LEU A 60 1.37 -18.84 -3.40
N ALA A 61 0.55 -19.04 -2.37
CA ALA A 61 -0.47 -20.06 -2.32
C ALA A 61 -1.71 -19.55 -1.59
N VAL A 62 -2.86 -20.10 -1.94
CA VAL A 62 -4.11 -19.87 -1.21
C VAL A 62 -4.07 -20.55 0.17
N LEU A 63 -4.80 -20.00 1.13
CA LEU A 63 -4.97 -20.63 2.43
C LEU A 63 -5.63 -22.01 2.27
N ASN A 64 -5.15 -23.01 3.02
CA ASN A 64 -5.71 -24.35 3.02
C ASN A 64 -7.09 -24.38 3.74
N MET A 65 -8.12 -23.91 3.05
CA MET A 65 -9.48 -23.75 3.57
C MET A 65 -10.50 -24.26 2.55
N PRO A 66 -11.73 -24.59 3.00
CA PRO A 66 -12.81 -24.90 2.07
C PRO A 66 -13.05 -23.78 1.05
N VAL A 67 -13.37 -24.14 -0.19
CA VAL A 67 -13.64 -23.18 -1.29
C VAL A 67 -14.69 -22.14 -0.88
N GLU A 68 -15.71 -22.55 -0.12
CA GLU A 68 -16.73 -21.65 0.40
C GLU A 68 -16.16 -20.57 1.35
N ALA A 69 -15.18 -20.91 2.18
CA ALA A 69 -14.50 -19.92 3.02
C ALA A 69 -13.62 -18.98 2.18
N LEU A 70 -12.94 -19.53 1.16
CA LEU A 70 -12.10 -18.74 0.23
C LEU A 70 -12.92 -17.68 -0.51
N LYS A 71 -14.10 -18.03 -1.04
CA LYS A 71 -14.99 -17.07 -1.73
C LYS A 71 -15.39 -15.85 -0.89
N ARG A 72 -15.36 -15.98 0.43
CA ARG A 72 -15.74 -14.90 1.38
C ARG A 72 -14.53 -14.16 1.95
N SER A 73 -13.32 -14.56 1.55
CA SER A 73 -12.08 -13.97 2.02
C SER A 73 -11.59 -12.89 1.08
N HIS A 74 -11.28 -11.72 1.65
CA HIS A 74 -10.63 -10.63 0.93
C HIS A 74 -9.20 -10.99 0.49
N THR A 75 -8.55 -11.98 1.11
CA THR A 75 -7.11 -12.24 0.96
C THR A 75 -6.74 -13.30 -0.08
N VAL A 76 -7.69 -13.77 -0.91
CA VAL A 76 -7.45 -14.87 -1.85
C VAL A 76 -6.68 -14.42 -3.10
N THR A 77 -6.81 -13.15 -3.48
CA THR A 77 -6.16 -12.62 -4.68
C THR A 77 -5.73 -11.17 -4.48
N SER A 78 -4.59 -10.82 -5.06
CA SER A 78 -4.01 -9.48 -5.04
C SER A 78 -2.99 -9.29 -6.13
N PHE A 79 -2.63 -8.03 -6.39
CA PHE A 79 -1.43 -7.74 -7.16
C PHE A 79 -0.17 -8.24 -6.47
N GLU A 80 0.80 -8.65 -7.28
CA GLU A 80 2.16 -8.96 -6.83
C GLU A 80 2.88 -7.64 -6.41
N PRO A 81 3.56 -7.59 -5.25
CA PRO A 81 4.12 -6.35 -4.70
C PRO A 81 5.11 -5.62 -5.62
N PHE A 82 6.00 -6.30 -6.32
CA PHE A 82 6.99 -5.65 -7.19
C PHE A 82 6.35 -4.99 -8.42
N THR A 83 5.25 -5.54 -8.90
CA THR A 83 4.41 -4.95 -9.95
C THR A 83 3.84 -3.62 -9.48
N LEU A 84 3.36 -3.55 -8.24
CA LEU A 84 2.85 -2.30 -7.65
C LEU A 84 3.96 -1.26 -7.42
N LEU A 85 5.14 -1.68 -6.92
CA LEU A 85 6.28 -0.78 -6.70
C LEU A 85 6.77 -0.15 -8.01
N SER A 86 6.76 -0.92 -9.09
CA SER A 86 7.08 -0.45 -10.43
C SER A 86 6.11 0.65 -10.91
N GLY A 87 4.81 0.48 -10.63
CA GLY A 87 3.79 1.49 -10.91
C GLY A 87 3.86 2.72 -10.01
N ALA A 88 4.14 2.54 -8.71
CA ALA A 88 4.20 3.61 -7.71
C ALA A 88 5.42 4.54 -7.91
N ARG A 89 6.59 3.98 -8.23
CA ARG A 89 7.84 4.76 -8.41
C ARG A 89 7.72 5.81 -9.52
N ARG A 90 6.95 5.54 -10.58
CA ARG A 90 6.72 6.49 -11.69
C ARG A 90 5.96 7.75 -11.24
N LEU A 91 5.24 7.69 -10.12
CA LEU A 91 4.39 8.77 -9.62
C LEU A 91 5.08 9.65 -8.56
N HIS A 92 6.10 9.11 -7.87
CA HIS A 92 6.90 9.85 -6.89
C HIS A 92 7.59 11.09 -7.49
N ARG A 93 7.98 11.05 -8.78
CA ARG A 93 8.61 12.19 -9.47
C ARG A 93 7.64 13.30 -9.88
N ALA A 94 6.33 13.04 -9.90
CA ALA A 94 5.34 14.02 -10.35
C ALA A 94 4.83 14.96 -9.24
N HIS A 95 5.19 14.71 -7.97
CA HIS A 95 4.61 15.43 -6.81
C HIS A 95 5.65 16.14 -5.94
N ARG A 96 6.79 16.58 -6.50
CA ARG A 96 7.67 17.56 -5.86
C ARG A 96 7.35 18.97 -6.39
N PRO A 97 6.46 19.75 -5.76
CA PRO A 97 6.40 21.18 -6.00
C PRO A 97 7.55 21.84 -5.24
N GLY A 98 8.48 22.46 -5.97
CA GLY A 98 9.50 23.35 -5.41
C GLY A 98 10.72 22.65 -4.78
N GLY A 99 11.89 22.86 -5.38
CA GLY A 99 13.18 22.45 -4.84
C GLY A 99 14.29 22.98 -5.75
N ASP A 100 14.87 24.09 -5.31
CA ASP A 100 15.96 24.90 -5.88
C ASP A 100 16.77 24.29 -7.03
N ARG A 101 16.82 25.08 -8.13
CA ARG A 101 18.02 25.12 -8.96
C ARG A 101 19.11 25.79 -8.13
N ILE A 102 20.12 25.02 -7.75
CA ILE A 102 21.43 25.59 -7.48
C ILE A 102 22.13 25.63 -8.82
N ASP A 103 22.09 26.81 -9.45
CA ASP A 103 22.92 27.12 -10.60
C ASP A 103 24.36 27.28 -10.09
N HIS A 104 25.22 26.33 -10.42
CA HIS A 104 26.67 26.52 -10.35
C HIS A 104 27.15 27.08 -11.69
N VAL A 105 27.35 28.40 -11.75
CA VAL A 105 28.42 29.08 -12.51
C VAL A 105 28.85 30.28 -11.68
#